data_AF-A0A9Q2MV27-F1
#
_entry.id   AF-A0A9Q2MV27-F1
#
_cell.length_a   1.000
_cell.length_b   1.000
_cell.length_c   1.000
_cell.angle_alpha   90.00
_cell.angle_beta   90.00
_cell.angle_gamma   90.00
#
_symmetry.space_group_name_H-M   'P 1'
#
loop_
_entity.id
_entity.type
_entity.pdbx_description
1 polymer ?
#
loop_
_entity_poly.entity_id
_entity_poly.type
_entity_poly.pdbx_seq_one_letter_code
_entity_poly.pdbx_strand_id
1 'polypeptide(L)' 'MGKLIKYLIYLIVLGLLGLVVYAYVGPFFGADFDPPQAEVRVPVTLDGK' A
#
# COMPACT_ATOMS: atom_id res chain seq x y z
N MET A 1 -31.55 7.18 16.29
CA MET A 1 -30.16 7.51 15.87
C MET A 1 -29.27 6.29 15.62
N GLY A 2 -29.41 5.17 16.35
CA GLY A 2 -28.55 3.99 16.16
C GLY A 2 -28.58 3.33 14.77
N LYS A 3 -29.70 3.39 14.04
CA LYS A 3 -29.80 2.86 12.66
C LYS A 3 -28.90 3.62 11.67
N LEU A 4 -28.82 4.95 11.79
CA LEU A 4 -27.98 5.79 10.93
C LEU A 4 -26.49 5.54 11.20
N ILE A 5 -26.11 5.45 12.49
CA ILE A 5 -24.75 5.13 12.90
C ILE A 5 -24.32 3.76 12.38
N LYS A 6 -25.21 2.76 12.44
CA LYS A 6 -24.96 1.42 11.88
C LYS A 6 -24.64 1.47 10.38
N TYR A 7 -25.40 2.24 9.60
CA TYR A 7 -25.12 2.42 8.17
C TYR A 7 -23.82 3.18 7.90
N LEU A 8 -23.51 4.19 8.70
CA LEU A 8 -22.22 4.89 8.64
C LEU A 8 -21.04 3.94 8.85
N ILE A 9 -21.13 3.03 9.84
CA ILE A 9 -20.10 2.02 10.08
C ILE A 9 -19.95 1.10 8.87
N TYR A 10 -21.05 0.63 8.28
CA TYR A 10 -20.96 -0.21 7.07
C TYR A 10 -20.33 0.53 5.89
N LEU A 11 -20.63 1.82 5.71
CA LEU A 11 -20.07 2.63 4.65
C LEU A 11 -18.56 2.84 4.85
N ILE A 12 -18.13 3.11 6.08
CA ILE A 12 -16.70 3.20 6.43
C ILE A 12 -16.00 1.88 6.12
N VAL A 13 -16.56 0.75 6.57
CA VAL A 13 -15.97 -0.58 6.31
C VAL A 13 -15.89 -0.85 4.81
N LEU A 14 -16.94 -0.53 4.05
CA LEU A 14 -16.95 -0.68 2.60
C LEU A 14 -15.90 0.20 1.91
N GLY A 15 -15.74 1.45 2.36
CA GLY A 15 -14.70 2.36 1.86
C GLY A 15 -13.30 1.83 2.14
N LEU A 16 -13.04 1.35 3.35
CA LEU A 16 -11.77 0.72 3.71
C LEU A 16 -11.49 -0.52 2.86
N LEU A 17 -12.51 -1.37 2.65
CA LEU A 17 -12.43 -2.53 1.76
C LEU A 17 -12.08 -2.13 0.32
N GLY A 18 -12.70 -1.05 -0.18
CA GLY A 18 -12.39 -0.52 -1.51
C GLY A 18 -10.93 -0.06 -1.63
N LEU A 19 -10.40 0.62 -0.62
CA LEU A 19 -8.98 1.02 -0.57
C LEU A 19 -8.05 -0.19 -0.54
N VAL A 20 -8.39 -1.22 0.26
CA VAL A 20 -7.62 -2.47 0.31
C VAL A 20 -7.61 -3.14 -1.07
N VAL A 21 -8.78 -3.31 -1.71
CA VAL A 21 -8.85 -3.89 -3.06
C VAL A 21 -8.04 -3.07 -4.06
N TYR A 22 -8.15 -1.74 -4.02
CA TYR A 22 -7.38 -0.86 -4.92
C TYR A 22 -5.87 -0.95 -4.70
N ALA A 23 -5.39 -1.16 -3.47
CA ALA A 23 -3.96 -1.36 -3.23
C ALA A 23 -3.40 -2.61 -3.95
N TYR A 24 -4.20 -3.68 -4.08
CA TYR A 24 -3.78 -4.91 -4.76
C TYR A 24 -4.05 -4.89 -6.26
N VAL A 25 -5.16 -4.29 -6.70
CA VAL A 25 -5.56 -4.31 -8.12
C VAL A 25 -5.11 -3.05 -8.88
N GLY A 26 -4.84 -1.95 -8.17
CA GLY A 26 -4.37 -0.68 -8.73
C GLY A 26 -3.15 -0.79 -9.66
N PRO A 27 -2.14 -1.65 -9.39
CA PRO A 27 -1.01 -1.82 -10.30
C PRO A 27 -1.41 -2.31 -11.69
N PHE A 28 -2.47 -3.11 -11.82
CA PHE A 28 -2.99 -3.54 -13.12
C PHE A 28 -3.63 -2.39 -13.93
N PHE A 29 -3.97 -1.28 -13.28
CA PHE A 29 -4.52 -0.07 -13.90
C PHE A 29 -3.47 1.05 -14.03
N GLY A 30 -2.18 0.76 -13.79
CA GLY A 30 -1.09 1.71 -13.93
C GLY A 30 -0.85 2.61 -12.71
N ALA A 31 -1.43 2.29 -11.56
CA ALA A 31 -1.04 2.93 -10.30
C ALA A 31 0.29 2.33 -9.81
N ASP A 32 1.30 3.16 -9.59
CA ASP A 32 2.58 2.75 -9.03
C ASP A 32 2.62 3.07 -7.53
N PHE A 33 2.80 2.04 -6.71
CA PHE A 33 2.89 2.13 -5.25
C PHE A 33 4.28 1.76 -4.73
N ASP A 34 5.21 1.40 -5.63
CA ASP A 34 6.55 1.02 -5.23
C ASP A 34 7.38 2.27 -4.89
N PRO A 35 8.25 2.19 -3.87
CA PRO A 35 9.19 3.27 -3.62
C PRO A 35 10.18 3.40 -4.78
N PRO A 36 10.68 4.60 -5.08
CA PRO A 36 11.75 4.78 -6.06
C PRO A 36 12.95 3.88 -5.74
N GLN A 37 13.27 2.98 -6.66
CA GLN A 37 14.40 2.06 -6.52
C GLN A 37 15.67 2.82 -6.90
N ALA A 38 16.56 3.03 -5.92
CA ALA A 38 17.88 3.62 -6.15
C ALA A 38 18.96 2.57 -5.87
N GLU A 39 19.91 2.41 -6.80
CA GLU A 39 21.08 1.58 -6.53
C GLU A 39 21.96 2.24 -5.47
N VAL A 40 22.12 1.57 -4.33
CA VAL A 40 23.08 1.97 -3.29
C VAL A 40 24.29 1.06 -3.40
N ARG A 41 25.45 1.66 -3.70
CA ARG A 41 26.74 0.94 -3.76
C ARG A 41 27.64 1.43 -2.64
N VAL A 42 28.05 0.51 -1.78
CA VAL A 42 29.01 0.78 -0.70
C VAL A 42 30.28 -0.02 -0.98
N PRO A 43 31.46 0.64 -1.01
CA PRO A 43 32.71 -0.08 -1.16
C PRO A 43 32.93 -0.98 0.07
N VAL A 44 33.32 -2.23 -0.18
CA VAL A 44 33.72 -3.17 0.87
C VAL A 44 35.22 -3.43 0.76
N THR A 45 35.92 -3.37 1.89
CA THR A 45 37.31 -3.80 1.99
C THR A 45 37.32 -5.32 2.10
N LEU A 46 37.95 -5.99 1.14
CA LEU A 46 38.18 -7.43 1.19
C LEU A 46 39.59 -7.65 1.76
N ASP A 47 39.68 -8.18 2.97
CA ASP A 47 40.97 -8.58 3.54
C ASP A 47 41.48 -9.82 2.81
N GLY A 48 42.48 -9.62 1.95
CA GLY A 48 43.21 -10.70 1.30
C GLY A 48 44.25 -11.30 2.25
N LYS A 49 44.43 -12.62 2.20
CA LYS A 49 45.50 -13.32 2.90
C LYS A 49 46.87 -12.99 2.31
#